data_AF-A0A969D9V4-F1
#
_entry.id   AF-A0A969D9V4-F1
#
_cell.length_a   1.000
_cell.length_b   1.000
_cell.length_c   1.000
_cell.angle_alpha   90.00
_cell.angle_beta   90.00
_cell.angle_gamma   90.00
#
_symmetry.space_group_name_H-M   'P 1'
#
loop_
_entity.id
_entity.type
_entity.pdbx_description
1 polymer ?
#
loop_
_entity_poly.entity_id
_entity_poly.type
_entity_poly.pdbx_seq_one_letter_code
_entity_poly.pdbx_strand_id
1 'polypeptide(L)'
;MATDGLVLSAKSIGTTHITNAAYRMHPMEWAIGEASGFLAVFSVWTGLSPRRIVETPPLLRKLQGFMARNGIPLFWFDDVAHDDPDFEAIQVMATSGIIRSENANNLHFRPYANVSRAVVSTALVSLLGLEKISPTRPTFTDVRPGEHWAYSNIETLKAQGMIAGVGGGRFDPDAMITRQQLSFLVKAALPQAHGKAFAQIAQDKTPLTRRELSRAFYVLLKHRLDI
;
A
#
# COMPACT_ATOMS: atom_id res chain seq x y z
N MET A 1 3.03 -22.55 -28.62
CA MET A 1 3.29 -21.18 -29.12
C MET A 1 3.71 -20.36 -27.92
N ALA A 2 4.89 -19.72 -27.93
CA ALA A 2 5.36 -18.95 -26.78
C ALA A 2 4.53 -17.65 -26.67
N THR A 3 3.83 -17.47 -25.55
CA THR A 3 2.93 -16.33 -25.31
C THR A 3 3.63 -15.16 -24.60
N ASP A 4 4.94 -15.24 -24.36
CA ASP A 4 5.67 -14.31 -23.50
C ASP A 4 5.72 -12.86 -24.02
N GLY A 5 5.40 -12.60 -25.28
CA GLY A 5 5.30 -11.27 -25.88
C GLY A 5 3.87 -10.77 -26.12
N LEU A 6 2.85 -11.54 -25.74
CA LEU A 6 1.46 -11.17 -25.95
C LEU A 6 0.92 -10.40 -24.74
N VAL A 7 0.25 -9.28 -25.02
CA VAL A 7 -0.50 -8.49 -24.03
C VAL A 7 -1.97 -8.59 -24.38
N LEU A 8 -2.78 -9.10 -23.46
CA LEU A 8 -4.23 -9.10 -23.61
C LEU A 8 -4.74 -7.68 -23.42
N SER A 9 -5.49 -7.17 -24.40
CA SER A 9 -6.12 -5.85 -24.36
C SER A 9 -7.62 -5.94 -24.57
N ALA A 10 -8.37 -4.91 -24.13
CA ALA A 10 -9.82 -4.79 -24.26
C ALA A 10 -10.61 -6.00 -23.68
N LYS A 11 -11.79 -6.33 -24.25
CA LYS A 11 -12.79 -7.36 -23.85
C LYS A 11 -12.23 -8.79 -23.75
N SER A 12 -11.28 -8.99 -22.86
CA SER A 12 -10.56 -10.24 -22.63
C SER A 12 -11.11 -11.00 -21.40
N ILE A 13 -12.15 -10.47 -20.76
CA ILE A 13 -12.97 -11.17 -19.77
C ILE A 13 -14.10 -11.91 -20.50
N GLY A 14 -14.13 -13.23 -20.36
CA GLY A 14 -15.21 -14.10 -20.85
C GLY A 14 -16.51 -13.88 -20.08
N THR A 15 -17.21 -12.78 -20.38
CA THR A 15 -18.60 -12.54 -19.96
C THR A 15 -19.50 -12.76 -21.17
N THR A 16 -20.72 -13.25 -20.95
CA THR A 16 -21.67 -13.41 -22.06
C THR A 16 -22.00 -12.03 -22.65
N HIS A 17 -22.32 -11.97 -23.95
CA HIS A 17 -22.72 -10.71 -24.59
C HIS A 17 -23.87 -10.00 -23.85
N ILE A 18 -24.74 -10.76 -23.18
CA ILE A 18 -25.85 -10.23 -22.37
C ILE A 18 -25.35 -9.57 -21.08
N THR A 19 -24.41 -10.18 -20.35
CA THR A 19 -23.88 -9.53 -19.13
C THR A 19 -23.01 -8.32 -19.47
N ASN A 20 -22.24 -8.34 -20.56
CA ASN A 20 -21.49 -7.15 -20.97
C ASN A 20 -22.37 -6.04 -21.58
N ALA A 21 -23.54 -6.38 -22.14
CA ALA A 21 -24.52 -5.37 -22.58
C ALA A 21 -25.34 -4.81 -21.40
N ALA A 22 -25.63 -5.64 -20.39
CA ALA A 22 -26.41 -5.26 -19.21
C ALA A 22 -25.59 -4.42 -18.22
N TYR A 23 -24.30 -4.71 -18.06
CA TYR A 23 -23.38 -3.92 -17.25
C TYR A 23 -22.51 -3.08 -18.18
N ARG A 24 -22.59 -1.74 -18.10
CA ARG A 24 -21.68 -0.86 -18.86
C ARG A 24 -20.25 -1.00 -18.32
N MET A 25 -19.49 -1.97 -18.83
CA MET A 25 -18.11 -2.26 -18.39
C MET A 25 -17.06 -1.34 -19.00
N HIS A 26 -17.44 -0.19 -19.58
CA HIS A 26 -16.51 0.74 -20.23
C HIS A 26 -15.30 1.13 -19.35
N PRO A 27 -15.45 1.43 -18.04
CA PRO A 27 -14.31 1.73 -17.18
C PRO A 27 -13.31 0.57 -17.08
N MET A 28 -13.80 -0.68 -17.05
CA MET A 28 -12.93 -1.87 -17.03
C MET A 28 -12.24 -2.07 -18.38
N GLU A 29 -12.95 -1.91 -19.49
CA GLU A 29 -12.36 -2.04 -20.84
C GLU A 29 -11.26 -0.99 -21.07
N TRP A 30 -11.48 0.25 -20.62
CA TRP A 30 -10.50 1.33 -20.68
C TRP A 30 -9.29 1.03 -19.81
N ALA A 31 -9.50 0.63 -18.55
CA ALA A 31 -8.39 0.32 -17.66
C ALA A 31 -7.52 -0.85 -18.16
N ILE A 32 -8.12 -1.88 -18.77
CA ILE A 32 -7.36 -2.96 -19.42
C ILE A 32 -6.55 -2.40 -20.60
N GLY A 33 -7.15 -1.55 -21.43
CA GLY A 33 -6.47 -0.90 -22.55
C GLY A 33 -5.29 -0.02 -22.11
N GLU A 34 -5.49 0.81 -21.10
CA GLU A 34 -4.46 1.65 -20.48
C GLU A 34 -3.34 0.78 -19.90
N ALA A 35 -3.66 -0.20 -19.05
CA ALA A 35 -2.67 -1.12 -18.51
C ALA A 35 -1.86 -1.82 -19.61
N SER A 36 -2.52 -2.24 -20.69
CA SER A 36 -1.86 -2.88 -21.84
C SER A 36 -0.90 -1.94 -22.56
N GLY A 37 -1.34 -0.70 -22.83
CA GLY A 37 -0.53 0.32 -23.50
C GLY A 37 0.69 0.71 -22.68
N PHE A 38 0.49 0.97 -21.38
CA PHE A 38 1.58 1.29 -20.45
C PHE A 38 2.56 0.13 -20.29
N LEU A 39 2.07 -1.11 -20.20
CA LEU A 39 2.92 -2.30 -20.16
C LEU A 39 3.76 -2.44 -21.44
N ALA A 40 3.16 -2.24 -22.62
CA ALA A 40 3.86 -2.31 -23.90
C ALA A 40 4.98 -1.26 -23.99
N VAL A 41 4.69 -0.01 -23.62
CA VAL A 41 5.69 1.08 -23.60
C VAL A 41 6.82 0.74 -22.61
N PHE A 42 6.48 0.29 -21.41
CA PHE A 42 7.46 -0.07 -20.39
C PHE A 42 8.33 -1.27 -20.81
N SER A 43 7.75 -2.25 -21.51
CA SER A 43 8.48 -3.35 -22.14
C SER A 43 9.49 -2.87 -23.17
N VAL A 44 9.10 -1.94 -24.05
CA VAL A 44 10.01 -1.38 -25.06
C VAL A 44 11.17 -0.63 -24.39
N TRP A 45 10.91 0.17 -23.36
CA TRP A 45 11.96 0.92 -22.66
C TRP A 45 12.95 0.03 -21.91
N THR A 46 12.47 -1.05 -21.31
CA THR A 46 13.32 -1.95 -20.50
C THR A 46 13.96 -3.07 -21.31
N GLY A 47 13.48 -3.33 -22.52
CA GLY A 47 13.86 -4.51 -23.31
C GLY A 47 13.40 -5.84 -22.69
N LEU A 48 12.46 -5.80 -21.74
CA LEU A 48 11.96 -6.98 -21.02
C LEU A 48 10.58 -7.39 -21.54
N SER A 49 10.33 -8.70 -21.57
CA SER A 49 9.02 -9.22 -21.95
C SER A 49 7.93 -8.78 -20.95
N PRO A 50 6.69 -8.55 -21.42
CA PRO A 50 5.56 -8.19 -20.55
C PRO A 50 5.41 -9.14 -19.36
N ARG A 51 5.55 -10.45 -19.61
CA ARG A 51 5.48 -11.49 -18.57
C ARG A 51 6.54 -11.30 -17.49
N ARG A 52 7.80 -11.07 -17.88
CA ARG A 52 8.89 -10.87 -16.92
C ARG A 52 8.68 -9.64 -16.04
N ILE A 53 8.12 -8.57 -16.61
CA ILE A 53 7.80 -7.35 -15.86
C ILE A 53 6.75 -7.63 -14.77
N VAL A 54 5.66 -8.35 -15.11
CA VAL A 54 4.59 -8.63 -14.14
C VAL A 54 4.98 -9.67 -13.09
N GLU A 55 5.83 -10.64 -13.44
CA GLU A 55 6.35 -11.66 -12.50
C GLU A 55 7.44 -11.12 -11.57
N THR A 56 8.06 -9.98 -11.89
CA THR A 56 9.13 -9.37 -11.09
C THR A 56 8.58 -8.23 -10.23
N PRO A 57 8.44 -8.37 -8.90
CA PRO A 57 7.73 -7.39 -8.08
C PRO A 57 8.27 -5.96 -8.16
N PRO A 58 9.60 -5.69 -8.15
CA PRO A 58 10.10 -4.32 -8.33
C PRO A 58 9.70 -3.69 -9.68
N LEU A 59 9.72 -4.47 -10.77
CA LEU A 59 9.33 -3.98 -12.10
C LEU A 59 7.83 -3.71 -12.18
N LEU A 60 7.01 -4.59 -11.59
CA LEU A 60 5.57 -4.36 -11.46
C LEU A 60 5.27 -3.07 -10.69
N ARG A 61 6.04 -2.76 -9.62
CA ARG A 61 5.88 -1.48 -8.89
C ARG A 61 6.30 -0.26 -9.70
N LYS A 62 7.39 -0.36 -10.49
CA LYS A 62 7.79 0.71 -11.41
C LYS A 62 6.69 1.00 -12.43
N LEU A 63 6.12 -0.05 -13.03
CA LEU A 63 5.01 0.07 -13.96
C LEU A 63 3.77 0.69 -13.30
N GLN A 64 3.38 0.20 -12.12
CA GLN A 64 2.25 0.74 -11.35
C GLN A 64 2.45 2.22 -11.00
N GLY A 65 3.64 2.61 -10.53
CA GLY A 65 3.97 4.01 -10.26
C GLY A 65 3.94 4.87 -11.53
N PHE A 66 4.47 4.36 -12.64
CA PHE A 66 4.41 5.02 -13.94
C PHE A 66 2.96 5.25 -14.39
N MET A 67 2.09 4.24 -14.29
CA MET A 67 0.66 4.37 -14.58
C MET A 67 -0.01 5.42 -13.70
N ALA A 68 0.14 5.30 -12.38
CA ALA A 68 -0.53 6.20 -11.44
C ALA A 68 -0.04 7.66 -11.58
N ARG A 69 1.25 7.89 -11.85
CA ARG A 69 1.77 9.24 -12.13
C ARG A 69 1.15 9.89 -13.37
N ASN A 70 0.67 9.09 -14.32
CA ASN A 70 -0.05 9.55 -15.50
C ASN A 70 -1.57 9.58 -15.28
N GLY A 71 -2.04 9.55 -14.03
CA GLY A 71 -3.45 9.67 -13.67
C GLY A 71 -4.25 8.37 -13.86
N ILE A 72 -3.61 7.23 -14.11
CA ILE A 72 -4.31 5.96 -14.31
C ILE A 72 -4.60 5.30 -12.95
N PRO A 73 -5.87 5.05 -12.58
CA PRO A 73 -6.21 4.42 -11.31
C PRO A 73 -5.78 2.95 -11.28
N LEU A 74 -5.13 2.53 -10.20
CA LEU A 74 -4.77 1.13 -9.91
C LEU A 74 -5.76 0.47 -8.94
N PHE A 75 -6.43 1.29 -8.14
CA PHE A 75 -7.46 0.97 -7.17
C PHE A 75 -8.55 2.04 -7.28
N TRP A 76 -9.80 1.61 -7.40
CA TRP A 76 -10.94 2.47 -7.71
C TRP A 76 -11.51 3.12 -6.46
N PHE A 77 -10.76 4.05 -5.85
CA PHE A 77 -11.31 4.87 -4.77
C PHE A 77 -12.29 5.91 -5.33
N ASP A 78 -13.39 6.13 -4.63
CA ASP A 78 -14.43 7.10 -5.02
C ASP A 78 -14.25 8.49 -4.36
N ASP A 79 -13.30 8.61 -3.43
CA ASP A 79 -13.00 9.82 -2.65
C ASP A 79 -11.56 10.35 -2.85
N VAL A 80 -10.88 9.90 -3.91
CA VAL A 80 -9.54 10.37 -4.32
C VAL A 80 -9.55 10.74 -5.80
N ALA A 81 -9.35 12.03 -6.10
CA ALA A 81 -9.34 12.53 -7.47
C ALA A 81 -8.06 12.13 -8.21
N HIS A 82 -8.12 12.05 -9.55
CA HIS A 82 -6.98 11.59 -10.37
C HIS A 82 -5.83 12.62 -10.43
N ASP A 83 -6.14 13.89 -10.12
CA ASP A 83 -5.19 15.01 -10.03
C ASP A 83 -4.69 15.26 -8.59
N ASP A 84 -5.01 14.36 -7.65
CA ASP A 84 -4.52 14.43 -6.27
C ASP A 84 -2.98 14.37 -6.26
N PRO A 85 -2.29 15.30 -5.57
CA PRO A 85 -0.82 15.30 -5.53
C PRO A 85 -0.22 14.02 -4.93
N ASP A 86 -0.97 13.30 -4.11
CA ASP A 86 -0.57 12.01 -3.53
C ASP A 86 -1.19 10.81 -4.26
N PHE A 87 -1.79 11.00 -5.45
CA PHE A 87 -2.47 9.94 -6.20
C PHE A 87 -1.56 8.74 -6.42
N GLU A 88 -0.33 8.94 -6.92
CA GLU A 88 0.64 7.86 -7.13
C GLU A 88 0.92 7.07 -5.83
N ALA A 89 1.14 7.77 -4.72
CA ALA A 89 1.41 7.14 -3.44
C ALA A 89 0.20 6.35 -2.93
N ILE A 90 -1.00 6.95 -2.94
CA ILE A 90 -2.22 6.31 -2.46
C ILE A 90 -2.53 5.05 -3.28
N GLN A 91 -2.48 5.16 -4.61
CA GLN A 91 -2.80 4.07 -5.55
C GLN A 91 -1.83 2.89 -5.39
N VAL A 92 -0.50 3.15 -5.38
CA VAL A 92 0.50 2.08 -5.25
C VAL A 92 0.43 1.42 -3.86
N MET A 93 0.21 2.19 -2.80
CA MET A 93 0.09 1.65 -1.44
C MET A 93 -1.17 0.79 -1.27
N ALA A 94 -2.27 1.13 -1.95
CA ALA A 94 -3.48 0.32 -1.99
C ALA A 94 -3.31 -0.98 -2.77
N THR A 95 -2.78 -0.90 -3.99
CA THR A 95 -2.54 -2.07 -4.85
C THR A 95 -1.46 -2.98 -4.27
N SER A 96 -0.53 -2.45 -3.46
CA SER A 96 0.43 -3.27 -2.71
C SER A 96 -0.15 -4.03 -1.53
N GLY A 97 -1.32 -3.62 -1.05
CA GLY A 97 -1.93 -4.18 0.15
C GLY A 97 -1.29 -3.71 1.45
N ILE A 98 -0.45 -2.68 1.41
CA ILE A 98 0.15 -2.11 2.60
C ILE A 98 -0.83 -1.12 3.27
N ILE A 99 -1.54 -0.29 2.50
CA ILE A 99 -2.55 0.65 3.02
C ILE A 99 -3.80 0.58 2.12
N ARG A 100 -4.88 -0.04 2.60
CA ARG A 100 -6.15 -0.21 1.86
C ARG A 100 -7.30 0.58 2.49
N SER A 101 -8.52 0.47 1.95
CA SER A 101 -9.75 0.89 2.66
C SER A 101 -9.89 0.10 3.97
N GLU A 102 -10.46 0.74 4.99
CA GLU A 102 -10.79 0.11 6.27
C GLU A 102 -12.02 -0.79 6.16
N ASN A 103 -12.93 -0.50 5.22
CA ASN A 103 -14.17 -1.23 5.04
C ASN A 103 -14.19 -1.85 3.64
N ALA A 104 -14.21 -3.18 3.58
CA ALA A 104 -14.27 -3.92 2.33
C ALA A 104 -15.58 -3.69 1.53
N ASN A 105 -16.61 -3.13 2.17
CA ASN A 105 -17.92 -2.88 1.55
C ASN A 105 -18.04 -1.49 0.92
N ASN A 106 -17.00 -0.66 0.95
CA ASN A 106 -16.98 0.63 0.27
C ASN A 106 -15.63 0.90 -0.41
N LEU A 107 -15.64 1.88 -1.29
CA LEU A 107 -14.48 2.32 -2.06
C LEU A 107 -13.86 3.59 -1.48
N HIS A 108 -14.09 3.89 -0.19
CA HIS A 108 -13.55 5.09 0.45
C HIS A 108 -12.13 4.82 0.98
N PHE A 109 -11.16 5.58 0.49
CA PHE A 109 -9.81 5.61 1.05
C PHE A 109 -9.74 6.39 2.37
N ARG A 110 -10.53 7.47 2.49
CA ARG A 110 -10.56 8.41 3.62
C ARG A 110 -9.20 9.08 3.85
N PRO A 111 -8.68 9.88 2.90
CA PRO A 111 -7.31 10.41 2.95
C PRO A 111 -7.02 11.26 4.19
N TYR A 112 -8.03 11.98 4.69
CA TYR A 112 -7.90 12.88 5.85
C TYR A 112 -8.23 12.21 7.20
N ALA A 113 -8.62 10.93 7.21
CA ALA A 113 -8.86 10.22 8.44
C ALA A 113 -7.54 9.96 9.18
N ASN A 114 -7.57 10.12 10.50
CA ASN A 114 -6.44 9.78 11.36
C ASN A 114 -6.27 8.26 11.44
N VAL A 115 -5.03 7.79 11.53
CA VAL A 115 -4.73 6.35 11.62
C VAL A 115 -4.33 5.93 13.02
N SER A 116 -4.77 4.73 13.41
CA SER A 116 -4.40 4.14 14.70
C SER A 116 -3.01 3.51 14.67
N ARG A 117 -2.46 3.27 15.86
CA ARG A 117 -1.18 2.57 16.05
C ARG A 117 -1.21 1.17 15.44
N ALA A 118 -2.33 0.45 15.57
CA ALA A 118 -2.53 -0.85 14.94
C ALA A 118 -2.41 -0.81 13.41
N VAL A 119 -3.02 0.19 12.76
CA VAL A 119 -2.94 0.36 11.30
C VAL A 119 -1.49 0.59 10.85
N VAL A 120 -0.75 1.45 11.54
CA VAL A 120 0.66 1.69 11.22
C VAL A 120 1.52 0.46 11.47
N SER A 121 1.26 -0.30 12.55
CA SER A 121 1.99 -1.54 12.82
C SER A 121 1.78 -2.58 11.72
N THR A 122 0.54 -2.80 11.28
CA THR A 122 0.25 -3.72 10.18
C THR A 122 0.84 -3.24 8.86
N ALA A 123 0.74 -1.96 8.55
CA ALA A 123 1.36 -1.40 7.35
C ALA A 123 2.88 -1.59 7.38
N LEU A 124 3.54 -1.37 8.52
CA LEU A 124 5.00 -1.43 8.62
C LEU A 124 5.51 -2.88 8.47
N VAL A 125 4.80 -3.86 9.05
CA VAL A 125 5.12 -5.29 8.85
C VAL A 125 5.00 -5.67 7.38
N SER A 126 3.91 -5.26 6.71
CA SER A 126 3.72 -5.50 5.27
C SER A 126 4.77 -4.81 4.42
N LEU A 127 5.11 -3.56 4.73
CA LEU A 127 6.12 -2.76 4.03
C LEU A 127 7.51 -3.41 4.11
N LEU A 128 7.89 -3.91 5.28
CA LEU A 128 9.18 -4.55 5.51
C LEU A 128 9.19 -6.02 5.06
N GLY A 129 8.04 -6.62 4.79
CA GLY A 129 7.90 -8.03 4.41
C GLY A 129 8.36 -8.98 5.50
N LEU A 130 8.07 -8.64 6.76
CA LEU A 130 8.47 -9.46 7.91
C LEU A 130 7.59 -10.70 8.04
N GLU A 131 8.21 -11.81 8.45
CA GLU A 131 7.48 -13.01 8.85
C GLU A 131 6.74 -12.75 10.16
N LYS A 132 5.43 -13.00 10.17
CA LYS A 132 4.58 -12.71 11.32
C LYS A 132 4.74 -13.78 12.39
N ILE A 133 5.04 -13.37 13.61
CA ILE A 133 4.98 -14.24 14.78
C ILE A 133 3.65 -14.10 15.51
N SER A 134 3.21 -15.17 16.18
CA SER A 134 1.99 -15.16 17.01
C SER A 134 2.25 -15.96 18.29
N PRO A 135 2.97 -15.39 19.27
CA PRO A 135 3.25 -16.08 20.51
C PRO A 135 1.95 -16.41 21.25
N THR A 136 1.94 -17.50 22.03
CA THR A 136 0.77 -17.87 22.85
C THR A 136 0.60 -16.96 24.05
N ARG A 137 1.71 -16.47 24.63
CA ARG A 137 1.69 -15.48 25.71
C ARG A 137 1.85 -14.07 25.11
N PRO A 138 0.83 -13.20 25.23
CA PRO A 138 0.91 -11.84 24.69
C PRO A 138 1.94 -11.00 25.45
N THR A 139 2.64 -10.11 24.75
CA THR A 139 3.55 -9.13 25.35
C THR A 139 2.77 -7.97 25.97
N PHE A 140 1.67 -7.58 25.34
CA PHE A 140 0.81 -6.49 25.79
C PHE A 140 -0.54 -7.02 26.30
N THR A 141 -1.01 -6.48 27.42
CA THR A 141 -2.21 -6.98 28.12
C THR A 141 -3.53 -6.63 27.41
N ASP A 142 -3.51 -5.58 26.58
CA ASP A 142 -4.61 -5.02 25.81
C ASP A 142 -4.64 -5.48 24.34
N VAL A 143 -3.73 -6.36 23.94
CA VAL A 143 -3.65 -6.91 22.58
C VAL A 143 -3.50 -8.43 22.69
N ARG A 144 -4.61 -9.16 22.53
CA ARG A 144 -4.67 -10.62 22.78
C ARG A 144 -4.79 -11.43 21.49
N PRO A 145 -4.25 -12.67 21.46
CA PRO A 145 -4.37 -13.55 20.32
C PRO A 145 -5.85 -13.89 20.06
N GLY A 146 -6.27 -13.81 18.79
CA GLY A 146 -7.65 -14.09 18.39
C GLY A 146 -8.66 -12.97 18.68
N GLU A 147 -8.35 -12.03 19.58
CA GLU A 147 -9.24 -10.90 19.89
C GLU A 147 -8.94 -9.67 19.01
N HIS A 148 -7.66 -9.40 18.72
CA HIS A 148 -7.27 -8.22 17.93
C HIS A 148 -6.58 -8.61 16.62
N TRP A 149 -7.09 -8.10 15.51
CA TRP A 149 -6.58 -8.34 14.14
C TRP A 149 -5.11 -7.94 13.92
N ALA A 150 -4.57 -7.03 14.75
CA ALA A 150 -3.21 -6.53 14.65
C ALA A 150 -2.23 -7.30 15.54
N TYR A 151 -2.69 -8.26 16.35
CA TYR A 151 -1.91 -9.00 17.34
C TYR A 151 -0.56 -9.45 16.80
N SER A 152 -0.56 -10.26 15.73
CA SER A 152 0.66 -10.82 15.16
C SER A 152 1.60 -9.73 14.62
N ASN A 153 1.06 -8.64 14.05
CA ASN A 153 1.90 -7.56 13.52
C ASN A 153 2.58 -6.78 14.66
N ILE A 154 1.84 -6.50 15.74
CA ILE A 154 2.34 -5.81 16.93
C ILE A 154 3.41 -6.65 17.61
N GLU A 155 3.15 -7.94 17.85
CA GLU A 155 4.14 -8.85 18.44
C GLU A 155 5.41 -8.95 17.56
N THR A 156 5.25 -9.02 16.23
CA THR A 156 6.37 -9.05 15.29
C THR A 156 7.24 -7.80 15.41
N LEU A 157 6.65 -6.60 15.37
CA LEU A 157 7.43 -5.37 15.51
C LEU A 157 8.06 -5.23 16.90
N LYS A 158 7.40 -5.76 17.94
CA LYS A 158 7.93 -5.75 19.30
C LYS A 158 9.16 -6.66 19.41
N ALA A 159 9.12 -7.85 18.82
CA ALA A 159 10.24 -8.78 18.78
C ALA A 159 11.44 -8.21 17.99
N GLN A 160 11.17 -7.41 16.95
CA GLN A 160 12.20 -6.68 16.20
C GLN A 160 12.71 -5.42 16.91
N GLY A 161 12.21 -5.09 18.11
CA GLY A 161 12.61 -3.90 18.86
C GLY A 161 12.17 -2.57 18.24
N MET A 162 11.24 -2.59 17.28
CA MET A 162 10.84 -1.40 16.52
C MET A 162 9.73 -0.59 17.20
N ILE A 163 8.94 -1.22 18.06
CA ILE A 163 7.84 -0.55 18.79
C ILE A 163 8.00 -0.66 20.30
N ALA A 164 7.44 0.33 21.00
CA ALA A 164 7.28 0.34 22.44
C ALA A 164 5.80 0.53 22.82
N GLY A 165 5.45 0.00 24.00
CA GLY A 165 4.13 0.21 24.60
C GLY A 165 3.99 1.61 25.20
N VAL A 166 2.80 1.92 25.69
CA VAL A 166 2.47 3.20 26.35
C VAL A 166 2.71 3.18 27.87
N GLY A 167 3.26 2.08 28.40
CA GLY A 167 3.45 1.85 29.83
C GLY A 167 2.39 0.93 30.42
N GLY A 168 2.63 0.42 31.64
CA GLY A 168 1.69 -0.47 32.33
C GLY A 168 1.41 -1.79 31.60
N GLY A 169 2.34 -2.26 30.76
CA GLY A 169 2.15 -3.48 29.95
C GLY A 169 1.12 -3.34 28.83
N ARG A 170 0.82 -2.12 28.37
CA ARG A 170 -0.15 -1.85 27.28
C ARG A 170 0.49 -1.31 26.01
N PHE A 171 -0.14 -1.56 24.87
CA PHE A 171 0.25 -1.02 23.57
C PHE A 171 -0.63 0.15 23.11
N ASP A 172 -1.91 0.15 23.49
CA ASP A 172 -2.96 1.05 23.04
C ASP A 172 -3.13 1.03 21.50
N PRO A 173 -3.68 -0.06 20.93
CA PRO A 173 -3.70 -0.28 19.48
C PRO A 173 -4.63 0.68 18.73
N ASP A 174 -5.72 1.11 19.37
CA ASP A 174 -6.76 1.95 18.75
C ASP A 174 -6.47 3.45 18.92
N ALA A 175 -5.52 3.83 19.80
CA ALA A 175 -5.08 5.21 19.89
C ALA A 175 -4.49 5.70 18.57
N MET A 176 -4.79 6.97 18.26
CA MET A 176 -4.24 7.66 17.11
C MET A 176 -2.72 7.85 17.28
N ILE A 177 -1.98 7.57 16.22
CA ILE A 177 -0.53 7.79 16.22
C ILE A 177 -0.21 9.22 15.76
N THR A 178 0.79 9.84 16.37
CA THR A 178 1.24 11.17 15.94
C THR A 178 2.28 11.09 14.82
N ARG A 179 2.42 12.17 14.04
CA ARG A 179 3.45 12.27 13.00
C ARG A 179 4.86 12.10 13.58
N GLN A 180 5.12 12.67 14.76
CA GLN A 180 6.36 12.48 15.50
C GLN A 180 6.59 11.02 15.89
N GLN A 181 5.56 10.30 16.37
CA GLN A 181 5.69 8.89 16.70
C GLN A 181 6.00 8.05 15.45
N LEU A 182 5.35 8.32 14.31
CA LEU A 182 5.70 7.67 13.05
C LEU A 182 7.17 7.92 12.68
N SER A 183 7.64 9.16 12.82
CA SER A 183 9.04 9.52 12.55
C SER A 183 10.02 8.67 13.35
N PHE A 184 9.77 8.45 14.64
CA PHE A 184 10.61 7.57 15.47
C PHE A 184 10.58 6.12 14.99
N LEU A 185 9.41 5.58 14.65
CA LEU A 185 9.27 4.21 14.15
C LEU A 185 10.05 4.01 12.84
N VAL A 186 9.89 4.93 11.90
CA VAL A 186 10.58 4.87 10.61
C VAL A 186 12.09 5.06 10.77
N LYS A 187 12.53 5.94 11.67
CA LYS A 187 13.96 6.11 11.95
C LYS A 187 14.60 4.85 12.51
N ALA A 188 13.88 4.09 13.33
CA ALA A 188 14.32 2.80 13.83
C ALA A 188 14.33 1.71 12.74
N ALA A 189 13.30 1.68 11.88
CA ALA A 189 13.15 0.65 10.87
C ALA A 189 14.03 0.85 9.61
N LEU A 190 14.10 2.07 9.09
CA LEU A 190 14.74 2.42 7.82
C LEU A 190 15.42 3.81 7.90
N PRO A 191 16.52 3.95 8.65
CA PRO A 191 17.18 5.26 8.85
C PRO A 191 17.65 5.90 7.55
N GLN A 192 18.05 5.10 6.56
CA GLN A 192 18.57 5.57 5.27
C GLN A 192 17.52 6.31 4.42
N ALA A 193 16.24 5.99 4.59
CA ALA A 193 15.14 6.58 3.83
C ALA A 193 14.32 7.61 4.64
N HIS A 194 14.60 7.73 5.95
CA HIS A 194 13.86 8.59 6.87
C HIS A 194 13.78 10.04 6.39
N GLY A 195 14.92 10.66 6.05
CA GLY A 195 14.95 12.06 5.62
C GLY A 195 14.08 12.35 4.40
N LYS A 196 14.04 11.43 3.44
CA LYS A 196 13.18 11.55 2.25
C LYS A 196 11.70 11.34 2.58
N ALA A 197 11.39 10.36 3.44
CA ALA A 197 10.02 10.02 3.80
C ALA A 197 9.29 11.15 4.55
N PHE A 198 10.02 11.94 5.33
CA PHE A 198 9.48 13.07 6.11
C PHE A 198 9.78 14.45 5.52
N ALA A 199 10.26 14.53 4.28
CA ALA A 199 10.58 15.80 3.64
C ALA A 199 9.36 16.75 3.55
N GLN A 200 8.15 16.19 3.46
CA GLN A 200 6.88 16.93 3.35
C GLN A 200 5.90 16.61 4.49
N ILE A 201 6.39 16.12 5.63
CA ILE A 201 5.56 15.76 6.78
C ILE A 201 6.17 16.37 8.03
N ALA A 202 5.43 17.25 8.70
CA ALA A 202 5.86 17.85 9.96
C ALA A 202 6.05 16.78 11.04
N GLN A 203 7.11 16.88 11.84
CA GLN A 203 7.42 15.93 12.91
C GLN A 203 6.90 16.44 14.26
N ASP A 204 5.58 16.63 14.34
CA ASP A 204 4.89 17.21 15.50
C ASP A 204 3.96 16.20 16.19
N LYS A 205 3.30 16.64 17.26
CA LYS A 205 2.35 15.80 18.03
C LYS A 205 0.96 15.71 17.39
N THR A 206 0.75 16.22 16.18
CA THR A 206 -0.53 16.13 15.49
C THR A 206 -0.79 14.67 15.09
N PRO A 207 -2.04 14.19 15.16
CA PRO A 207 -2.41 12.90 14.59
C PRO A 207 -2.01 12.78 13.12
N LEU A 208 -1.48 11.61 12.77
CA LEU A 208 -1.10 11.27 11.41
C LEU A 208 -2.35 10.95 10.59
N THR A 209 -2.45 11.54 9.40
CA THR A 209 -3.52 11.21 8.44
C THR A 209 -3.15 10.02 7.56
N ARG A 210 -4.15 9.33 7.00
CA ARG A 210 -3.93 8.21 6.08
C ARG A 210 -3.16 8.62 4.81
N ARG A 211 -3.41 9.82 4.28
CA ARG A 211 -2.67 10.39 3.16
C ARG A 211 -1.18 10.54 3.49
N GLU A 212 -0.86 11.11 4.66
CA GLU A 212 0.54 11.27 5.11
C GLU A 212 1.22 9.93 5.30
N LEU A 213 0.52 8.94 5.85
CA LEU A 213 1.03 7.56 5.96
C LEU A 213 1.38 7.00 4.57
N SER A 214 0.48 7.12 3.59
CA SER A 214 0.73 6.67 2.22
C SER A 214 1.93 7.36 1.58
N ARG A 215 2.06 8.67 1.74
CA ARG A 215 3.21 9.43 1.22
C ARG A 215 4.52 8.93 1.82
N ALA A 216 4.61 8.83 3.15
CA ALA A 216 5.81 8.38 3.83
C ALA A 216 6.18 6.95 3.41
N PHE A 217 5.21 6.03 3.47
CA PHE A 217 5.46 4.63 3.20
C PHE A 217 5.74 4.35 1.73
N TYR A 218 5.19 5.14 0.81
CA TYR A 218 5.53 5.05 -0.60
C TYR A 218 7.01 5.37 -0.83
N VAL A 219 7.56 6.40 -0.17
CA VAL A 219 9.00 6.69 -0.24
C VAL A 219 9.85 5.54 0.31
N LEU A 220 9.42 4.93 1.41
CA LEU A 220 10.11 3.78 2.00
C LEU A 220 10.05 2.55 1.09
N LEU A 221 8.89 2.30 0.47
CA LEU A 221 8.70 1.21 -0.47
C LEU A 221 9.62 1.39 -1.69
N LYS A 222 9.70 2.63 -2.20
CA LYS A 222 10.59 2.98 -3.29
C LYS A 222 12.05 2.66 -2.96
N HIS A 223 12.50 3.08 -1.78
CA HIS A 223 13.85 2.78 -1.30
C HIS A 223 14.09 1.26 -1.17
N ARG A 224 13.15 0.51 -0.60
CA ARG A 224 13.28 -0.95 -0.42
C ARG A 224 13.39 -1.71 -1.74
N LEU A 225 12.69 -1.24 -2.77
CA LEU A 225 12.63 -1.89 -4.07
C LEU A 225 13.65 -1.33 -5.08
N ASP A 226 14.44 -0.33 -4.68
CA ASP A 226 15.39 0.40 -5.53
C ASP A 226 14.72 0.98 -6.80
N ILE A 227 13.62 1.71 -6.56
CA ILE A 227 12.76 2.28 -7.61
C ILE A 227 12.50 3.78 -7.44
#